data_AF-A0A3B9V155-F1
#
_entry.id   AF-A0A3B9V155-F1
#
_cell.length_a   1.000
_cell.length_b   1.000
_cell.length_c   1.000
_cell.angle_alpha   90.00
_cell.angle_beta   90.00
_cell.angle_gamma   90.00
#
_symmetry.space_group_name_H-M   'P 1'
#
loop_
_entity.id
_entity.type
_entity.pdbx_description
1 polymer ?
#
loop_
_entity_poly.entity_id
_entity_poly.type
_entity_poly.pdbx_seq_one_letter_code
_entity_poly.pdbx_strand_id
1 'polypeptide(L)'
;MAAVKHFGQEVAIEFETGIEEVFRSVETGDTDYGVVPVENSTEGGIAITLDCLVITSLRICGEIDLRIRHALIGKGAEAFGMVKVVRAHPQALAQCRKWLDRHLPNAERLPMASNAVAADEAARDACSVAIAAPEAAEHYGLAVLHRNIEDQT
;
A
#
# COMPACT_ATOMS: atom_id res chain seq x y z
N MET A 1 7.25 -3.30 -1.88
CA MET A 1 6.64 -4.22 -2.88
C MET A 1 7.17 -3.98 -4.30
N ALA A 2 7.27 -2.73 -4.78
CA ALA A 2 7.80 -2.41 -6.12
C ALA A 2 9.24 -2.91 -6.36
N ALA A 3 10.17 -2.56 -5.45
CA ALA A 3 11.57 -2.95 -5.55
C ALA A 3 11.78 -4.47 -5.66
N VAL A 4 11.13 -5.24 -4.78
CA VAL A 4 11.16 -6.72 -4.82
C VAL A 4 10.66 -7.28 -6.15
N LYS A 5 9.60 -6.69 -6.74
CA LYS A 5 9.01 -7.18 -8.00
C LYS A 5 9.95 -6.97 -9.20
N HIS A 6 10.76 -5.92 -9.20
CA HIS A 6 11.63 -5.58 -10.34
C HIS A 6 13.03 -6.15 -10.21
N PHE A 7 13.60 -6.12 -9.00
CA PHE A 7 14.98 -6.55 -8.76
C PHE A 7 15.09 -7.95 -8.14
N GLY A 8 13.98 -8.58 -7.74
CA GLY A 8 13.97 -9.88 -7.07
C GLY A 8 14.25 -9.78 -5.57
N GLN A 9 14.51 -10.94 -4.94
CA GLN A 9 14.74 -11.05 -3.49
C GLN A 9 16.23 -10.94 -3.08
N GLU A 10 17.15 -10.87 -4.02
CA GLU A 10 18.61 -10.85 -3.75
C GLU A 10 19.18 -9.42 -3.59
N VAL A 11 18.33 -8.41 -3.46
CA VAL A 11 18.75 -7.00 -3.34
C VAL A 11 18.52 -6.49 -1.92
N ALA A 12 19.50 -5.75 -1.39
CA ALA A 12 19.36 -5.03 -0.13
C ALA A 12 18.36 -3.88 -0.31
N ILE A 13 17.28 -3.89 0.47
CA ILE A 13 16.24 -2.86 0.39
C ILE A 13 16.36 -1.94 1.59
N GLU A 14 16.60 -0.67 1.31
CA GLU A 14 16.57 0.41 2.29
C GLU A 14 15.30 1.25 2.09
N PHE A 15 14.70 1.68 3.20
CA PHE A 15 13.48 2.48 3.19
C PHE A 15 13.81 3.90 3.56
N GLU A 16 13.50 4.82 2.64
CA GLU A 16 13.66 6.24 2.86
C GLU A 16 12.38 6.91 3.36
N THR A 17 12.57 8.05 4.03
CA THR A 17 11.47 8.81 4.65
C THR A 17 10.59 9.55 3.64
N GLY A 18 11.06 9.74 2.41
CA GLY A 18 10.32 10.43 1.35
C GLY A 18 10.96 10.30 -0.03
N ILE A 19 10.23 10.73 -1.06
CA ILE A 19 10.67 10.63 -2.47
C ILE A 19 11.97 11.39 -2.71
N GLU A 20 12.10 12.62 -2.19
CA GLU A 20 13.31 13.43 -2.35
C GLU A 20 14.55 12.76 -1.77
N GLU A 21 14.41 12.04 -0.65
CA GLU A 21 15.53 11.33 -0.02
C GLU A 21 15.97 10.12 -0.84
N VAL A 22 15.03 9.44 -1.51
CA VAL A 22 15.35 8.39 -2.48
C VAL A 22 16.20 8.94 -3.63
N PHE A 23 15.83 10.09 -4.19
CA PHE A 23 16.64 10.74 -5.24
C PHE A 23 18.02 11.12 -4.72
N ARG A 24 18.10 11.70 -3.51
CA ARG A 24 19.38 12.09 -2.91
C ARG A 24 20.31 10.89 -2.71
N SER A 25 19.82 9.79 -2.14
CA SER A 25 20.59 8.57 -1.87
C SER A 25 21.22 7.97 -3.15
N VAL A 26 20.51 8.06 -4.27
CA VAL A 26 21.04 7.61 -5.57
C VAL A 26 22.04 8.61 -6.15
N GLU A 27 21.81 9.92 -6.00
CA GLU A 27 22.75 10.94 -6.48
C GLU A 27 24.07 10.95 -5.68
N THR A 28 24.03 10.66 -4.38
CA THR A 28 25.23 10.57 -3.52
C THR A 28 25.99 9.25 -3.72
N GLY A 29 25.37 8.26 -4.36
CA GLY A 29 25.93 6.92 -4.56
C GLY A 29 25.84 6.04 -3.32
N ASP A 30 25.00 6.40 -2.34
CA ASP A 30 24.71 5.56 -1.18
C ASP A 30 23.87 4.33 -1.58
N THR A 31 23.04 4.47 -2.62
CA THR A 31 22.33 3.36 -3.27
C THR A 31 22.47 3.36 -4.79
N ASP A 32 22.49 2.16 -5.38
CA ASP A 32 22.62 1.99 -6.84
C ASP A 32 21.33 2.35 -7.60
N TYR A 33 20.16 2.12 -6.98
CA TYR A 33 18.85 2.29 -7.61
C TYR A 33 17.81 2.83 -6.64
N GLY A 34 16.98 3.77 -7.12
CA GLY A 34 15.83 4.29 -6.40
C GLY A 34 14.53 3.86 -7.06
N VAL A 35 13.53 3.47 -6.25
CA VAL A 35 12.19 3.13 -6.73
C VAL A 35 11.19 4.11 -6.15
N VAL A 36 10.60 4.93 -7.02
CA VAL A 36 9.65 5.99 -6.66
C VAL A 36 8.36 5.85 -7.46
N PRO A 37 7.21 6.22 -6.90
CA PRO A 37 5.96 6.21 -7.66
C PRO A 37 5.92 7.43 -8.59
N VAL A 38 5.62 7.23 -9.87
CA VAL A 38 5.52 8.32 -10.87
C VAL A 38 4.08 8.74 -11.14
N GLU A 39 3.14 7.81 -11.09
CA GLU A 39 1.73 8.04 -11.38
C GLU A 39 0.85 7.10 -10.54
N ASN A 40 -0.24 7.63 -10.01
CA ASN A 40 -1.33 6.86 -9.41
C ASN A 40 -2.55 6.93 -10.33
N SER A 41 -3.13 5.80 -10.71
CA SER A 41 -4.27 5.75 -11.66
C SER A 41 -5.52 6.54 -11.23
N THR A 42 -5.62 6.94 -9.96
CA THR A 42 -6.73 7.73 -9.42
C THR A 42 -6.40 9.22 -9.28
N GLU A 43 -5.13 9.56 -9.01
CA GLU A 43 -4.69 10.91 -8.63
C GLU A 43 -3.79 11.55 -9.70
N GLY A 44 -3.41 10.78 -10.72
CA GLY A 44 -2.52 11.20 -11.79
C GLY A 44 -1.04 11.17 -11.40
N GLY A 45 -0.24 11.94 -12.13
CA GLY A 45 1.20 12.05 -11.91
C GLY A 45 1.53 12.60 -10.53
N ILE A 46 2.56 12.04 -9.90
CA ILE A 46 3.04 12.45 -8.59
C ILE A 46 4.02 13.61 -8.78
N ALA A 47 3.55 14.82 -8.48
CA ALA A 47 4.26 16.07 -8.76
C ALA A 47 5.71 16.07 -8.25
N ILE A 48 5.94 15.63 -7.01
CA ILE A 48 7.28 15.63 -6.41
C ILE A 48 8.25 14.72 -7.16
N THR A 49 7.80 13.59 -7.69
CA THR A 49 8.63 12.70 -8.52
C THR A 49 9.00 13.38 -9.84
N LEU A 50 8.02 14.05 -10.47
CA LEU A 50 8.24 14.77 -11.72
C LEU A 50 9.21 15.95 -11.53
N ASP A 51 9.06 16.70 -10.44
CA ASP A 51 9.94 17.81 -10.08
C ASP A 51 11.39 17.30 -9.86
N CYS A 52 11.55 16.20 -9.12
CA CYS A 52 12.86 15.57 -8.90
C CYS A 52 13.52 15.10 -10.21
N LEU A 53 12.75 14.53 -11.14
CA LEU A 53 13.28 14.09 -12.45
C LEU A 53 13.73 15.27 -13.33
N VAL A 54 13.18 16.45 -13.16
CA VAL A 54 13.58 17.66 -13.91
C VAL A 54 14.88 18.26 -13.37
N ILE A 55 15.09 18.21 -12.05
CA ILE A 55 16.23 18.86 -11.39
C ILE A 55 17.47 17.97 -11.27
N THR A 56 17.30 16.64 -11.25
CA THR A 56 18.41 15.68 -11.10
C THR A 56 18.98 15.25 -12.45
N SER A 57 20.20 14.70 -12.44
CA SER A 57 20.82 14.10 -13.63
C SER A 57 20.54 12.59 -13.78
N LEU A 58 19.72 12.05 -12.87
CA LEU A 58 19.37 10.64 -12.84
C LEU A 58 18.54 10.24 -14.07
N ARG A 59 18.64 8.97 -14.45
CA ARG A 59 17.93 8.42 -15.61
C ARG A 59 17.01 7.30 -15.18
N ILE A 60 15.79 7.31 -15.72
CA ILE A 60 14.84 6.20 -15.58
C ILE A 60 15.41 5.00 -16.34
N CYS A 61 15.67 3.91 -15.61
CA CYS A 61 16.20 2.67 -16.18
C CYS A 61 15.15 1.55 -16.30
N GLY A 62 13.94 1.78 -15.78
CA GLY A 62 12.83 0.84 -15.87
C GLY A 62 11.54 1.43 -15.30
N GLU A 63 10.41 0.81 -15.65
CA GLU A 63 9.09 1.11 -15.10
C GLU A 63 8.42 -0.17 -14.62
N ILE A 64 7.51 -0.05 -13.64
CA ILE A 64 6.77 -1.18 -13.09
C ILE A 64 5.34 -0.76 -12.86
N ASP A 65 4.42 -1.40 -13.57
CA ASP A 65 3.00 -1.31 -13.22
C ASP A 65 2.67 -2.22 -12.04
N LEU A 66 2.26 -1.58 -10.95
CA LEU A 66 1.69 -2.24 -9.79
C LEU A 66 0.18 -2.10 -9.79
N ARG A 67 -0.50 -3.16 -10.23
CA ARG A 67 -1.96 -3.26 -10.05
C ARG A 67 -2.27 -3.35 -8.55
N ILE A 68 -2.85 -2.29 -8.00
CA ILE A 68 -3.38 -2.29 -6.65
C ILE A 68 -4.59 -3.23 -6.63
N ARG A 69 -4.53 -4.26 -5.79
CA ARG A 69 -5.67 -5.14 -5.49
C ARG A 69 -6.03 -4.93 -4.04
N HIS A 70 -7.30 -4.73 -3.74
CA HIS A 70 -7.74 -4.54 -2.36
C HIS A 70 -8.17 -5.88 -1.79
N ALA A 71 -7.59 -6.23 -0.65
CA ALA A 71 -8.01 -7.35 0.16
C ALA A 71 -8.38 -6.87 1.56
N LEU A 72 -9.37 -7.55 2.14
CA LEU A 72 -9.65 -7.44 3.55
C LEU A 72 -8.70 -8.37 4.30
N ILE A 73 -7.86 -7.81 5.18
CA ILE A 73 -6.89 -8.56 5.97
C ILE A 73 -7.11 -8.32 7.46
N GLY A 74 -6.87 -9.33 8.29
CA GLY A 74 -7.10 -9.24 9.73
C GLY A 74 -6.72 -10.51 10.48
N LYS A 75 -6.97 -10.54 11.79
CA LYS A 75 -6.65 -11.70 12.63
C LYS A 75 -7.66 -12.83 12.44
N GLY A 76 -7.40 -13.71 11.48
CA GLY A 76 -8.07 -15.01 11.33
C GLY A 76 -9.58 -14.97 10.98
N ALA A 77 -10.09 -16.07 10.45
CA ALA A 77 -11.49 -16.17 9.97
C ALA A 77 -12.54 -16.07 11.09
N GLU A 78 -12.18 -16.40 12.34
CA GLU A 78 -13.08 -16.28 13.51
C GLU A 78 -13.45 -14.82 13.82
N ALA A 79 -12.60 -13.87 13.43
CA ALA A 79 -12.82 -12.45 13.66
C ALA A 79 -13.83 -11.83 12.69
N PHE A 80 -14.17 -12.46 11.56
CA PHE A 80 -15.00 -11.83 10.53
C PHE A 80 -16.40 -11.44 11.05
N GLY A 81 -17.01 -12.28 11.89
CA GLY A 81 -18.29 -11.97 12.55
C GLY A 81 -18.18 -10.97 13.71
N MET A 82 -16.95 -10.67 14.17
CA MET A 82 -16.65 -9.76 15.28
C MET A 82 -16.04 -8.43 14.81
N VAL A 83 -15.93 -8.21 13.49
CA VAL A 83 -15.34 -6.98 12.94
C VAL A 83 -16.19 -5.77 13.34
N LYS A 84 -15.58 -4.87 14.10
CA LYS A 84 -16.17 -3.59 14.52
C LYS A 84 -15.60 -2.42 13.75
N VAL A 85 -14.36 -2.53 13.28
CA VAL A 85 -13.63 -1.42 12.64
C VAL A 85 -12.92 -1.92 11.38
N VAL A 86 -13.08 -1.17 10.29
CA VAL A 86 -12.34 -1.32 9.03
C VAL A 86 -11.41 -0.12 8.90
N ARG A 87 -10.09 -0.38 8.84
CA ARG A 87 -9.06 0.66 8.69
C ARG A 87 -8.51 0.65 7.27
N ALA A 88 -8.38 1.82 6.63
CA ALA A 88 -7.65 1.93 5.37
C ALA A 88 -7.35 3.39 5.03
N HIS A 89 -6.54 3.61 4.00
CA HIS A 89 -6.46 4.92 3.36
C HIS A 89 -7.85 5.36 2.86
N PRO A 90 -8.22 6.66 2.94
CA PRO A 90 -9.52 7.15 2.48
C PRO A 90 -9.89 6.70 1.06
N GLN A 91 -8.92 6.65 0.16
CA GLN A 91 -9.11 6.19 -1.22
C GLN A 91 -9.50 4.70 -1.28
N ALA A 92 -8.85 3.84 -0.49
CA ALA A 92 -9.17 2.42 -0.45
C ALA A 92 -10.56 2.17 0.15
N LEU A 93 -10.94 2.95 1.19
CA LEU A 93 -12.30 2.92 1.75
C LEU A 93 -13.35 3.31 0.70
N ALA A 94 -13.06 4.35 -0.10
CA ALA A 94 -13.94 4.80 -1.17
C ALA A 94 -14.06 3.75 -2.30
N GLN A 95 -12.94 3.14 -2.68
CA GLN A 95 -12.90 2.12 -3.74
C GLN A 95 -13.54 0.79 -3.35
N CYS A 96 -13.69 0.48 -2.05
CA CYS A 96 -14.31 -0.77 -1.58
C CYS A 96 -15.70 -0.54 -0.96
N ARG A 97 -16.30 0.64 -1.16
CA ARG A 97 -17.48 1.09 -0.42
C ARG A 97 -18.66 0.14 -0.59
N LYS A 98 -19.00 -0.27 -1.81
CA LYS A 98 -20.17 -1.13 -2.05
C LYS A 98 -19.97 -2.50 -1.42
N TRP A 99 -18.76 -3.04 -1.47
CA TRP A 99 -18.45 -4.30 -0.80
C TRP A 99 -18.62 -4.19 0.72
N LEU A 100 -18.09 -3.12 1.33
CA LEU A 100 -18.21 -2.85 2.76
C LEU A 100 -19.67 -2.63 3.18
N ASP A 101 -20.44 -1.84 2.43
CA ASP A 101 -21.88 -1.60 2.68
C ASP A 101 -22.67 -2.94 2.69
N ARG A 102 -22.27 -3.91 1.87
CA ARG A 102 -22.95 -5.21 1.76
C ARG A 102 -22.55 -6.22 2.84
N HIS A 103 -21.27 -6.29 3.20
CA HIS A 103 -20.73 -7.37 4.05
C HIS A 103 -20.44 -6.93 5.48
N LEU A 104 -20.11 -5.66 5.69
CA LEU A 104 -19.76 -5.08 6.99
C LEU A 104 -20.53 -3.77 7.22
N PRO A 105 -21.88 -3.76 7.12
CA PRO A 105 -22.67 -2.53 7.20
C PRO A 105 -22.57 -1.81 8.56
N ASN A 106 -22.24 -2.56 9.62
CA ASN A 106 -22.18 -2.06 10.99
C ASN A 106 -20.75 -1.75 11.45
N ALA A 107 -19.73 -2.01 10.62
CA ALA A 107 -18.36 -1.73 10.98
C ALA A 107 -18.05 -0.24 10.76
N GLU A 108 -17.41 0.38 11.74
CA GLU A 108 -16.89 1.74 11.62
C GLU A 108 -15.77 1.77 10.57
N ARG A 109 -15.74 2.83 9.75
CA ARG A 109 -14.69 3.05 8.74
C ARG A 109 -13.73 4.09 9.27
N LEU A 110 -12.53 3.66 9.66
CA LEU A 110 -11.52 4.55 10.23
C LEU A 110 -10.45 4.88 9.17
N PRO A 111 -10.39 6.13 8.68
CA PRO A 111 -9.37 6.54 7.72
C PRO A 111 -7.98 6.59 8.38
N MET A 112 -6.99 6.06 7.68
CA MET A 112 -5.58 6.01 8.10
C MET A 112 -4.68 6.75 7.11
N ALA A 113 -3.48 7.12 7.55
CA ALA A 113 -2.49 7.79 6.70
C ALA A 113 -2.04 6.93 5.50
N SER A 114 -2.05 5.60 5.62
CA SER A 114 -1.78 4.68 4.51
C SER A 114 -2.38 3.30 4.78
N ASN A 115 -2.46 2.46 3.74
CA ASN A 115 -2.88 1.06 3.89
C ASN A 115 -1.87 0.22 4.69
N ALA A 116 -0.58 0.60 4.67
CA ALA A 116 0.45 -0.03 5.50
C ALA A 116 0.23 0.27 6.99
N VAL A 117 -0.05 1.54 7.34
CA VAL A 117 -0.41 1.91 8.72
C VAL A 117 -1.71 1.23 9.16
N ALA A 118 -2.69 1.11 8.26
CA ALA A 118 -3.91 0.37 8.56
C ALA A 118 -3.66 -1.11 8.88
N ALA A 119 -2.78 -1.78 8.10
CA ALA A 119 -2.42 -3.18 8.33
C ALA A 119 -1.67 -3.38 9.66
N ASP A 120 -0.71 -2.51 9.98
CA ASP A 120 0.03 -2.53 11.24
C ASP A 120 -0.93 -2.39 12.45
N GLU A 121 -1.86 -1.44 12.40
CA GLU A 121 -2.87 -1.26 13.45
C GLU A 121 -3.85 -2.45 13.55
N ALA A 122 -4.27 -3.03 12.43
CA ALA A 122 -5.10 -4.23 12.43
C ALA A 122 -4.38 -5.47 13.00
N ALA A 123 -3.04 -5.54 12.89
CA ALA A 123 -2.23 -6.57 13.54
C ALA A 123 -2.19 -6.43 15.07
N ARG A 124 -2.55 -5.26 15.62
CA ARG A 124 -2.62 -5.03 17.08
C ARG A 124 -4.02 -5.27 17.65
N ASP A 125 -5.08 -5.15 16.85
CA ASP A 125 -6.48 -5.20 17.31
C ASP A 125 -7.28 -6.33 16.63
N ALA A 126 -7.70 -7.32 17.42
CA ALA A 126 -8.46 -8.49 16.93
C ALA A 126 -9.90 -8.18 16.49
N CYS A 127 -10.48 -7.05 16.92
CA CYS A 127 -11.82 -6.62 16.49
C CYS A 127 -11.78 -5.79 15.19
N SER A 128 -10.62 -5.71 14.55
CA SER A 128 -10.40 -4.84 13.41
C SER A 128 -9.79 -5.56 12.23
N VAL A 129 -10.04 -4.98 11.06
CA VAL A 129 -9.50 -5.42 9.79
C VAL A 129 -8.95 -4.22 9.04
N ALA A 130 -8.02 -4.48 8.12
CA ALA A 130 -7.49 -3.49 7.22
C ALA A 130 -7.85 -3.79 5.77
N ILE A 131 -7.93 -2.74 4.95
CA ILE A 131 -7.89 -2.88 3.50
C ILE A 131 -6.46 -2.60 3.03
N ALA A 132 -5.83 -3.59 2.44
CA ALA A 132 -4.48 -3.47 1.89
C ALA A 132 -4.26 -4.47 0.76
N ALA A 133 -3.08 -4.42 0.15
CA ALA A 133 -2.65 -5.44 -0.80
C ALA A 133 -2.60 -6.82 -0.09
N PRO A 134 -2.99 -7.93 -0.75
CA PRO A 134 -2.94 -9.26 -0.14
C PRO A 134 -1.58 -9.65 0.44
N GLU A 135 -0.50 -9.18 -0.18
CA GLU A 135 0.89 -9.43 0.21
C GLU A 135 1.24 -8.76 1.55
N ALA A 136 0.52 -7.69 1.93
CA ALA A 136 0.68 -7.08 3.25
C ALA A 136 0.26 -8.03 4.38
N ALA A 137 -0.63 -8.99 4.11
CA ALA A 137 -1.06 -9.94 5.13
C ALA A 137 0.12 -10.75 5.68
N GLU A 138 0.97 -11.28 4.79
CA GLU A 138 2.17 -12.02 5.18
C GLU A 138 3.15 -11.12 5.95
N HIS A 139 3.39 -9.91 5.45
CA HIS A 139 4.33 -8.97 6.06
C HIS A 139 3.95 -8.57 7.49
N TYR A 140 2.66 -8.41 7.77
CA TYR A 140 2.14 -7.99 9.08
C TYR A 140 1.62 -9.15 9.95
N GLY A 141 1.83 -10.42 9.54
CA GLY A 141 1.35 -11.58 10.30
C GLY A 141 -0.18 -11.68 10.39
N LEU A 142 -0.88 -11.20 9.38
CA LEU A 142 -2.34 -11.20 9.24
C LEU A 142 -2.81 -12.29 8.27
N ALA A 143 -4.09 -12.62 8.33
CA ALA A 143 -4.74 -13.49 7.36
C ALA A 143 -5.49 -12.66 6.31
N VAL A 144 -5.47 -13.14 5.05
CA VAL A 144 -6.36 -12.61 4.01
C VAL A 144 -7.75 -13.21 4.21
N LEU A 145 -8.72 -12.37 4.58
CA LEU A 145 -10.10 -12.77 4.83
C LEU A 145 -10.91 -12.78 3.52
N HIS A 146 -10.76 -11.73 2.72
CA HIS A 146 -11.38 -11.60 1.40
C HIS A 146 -10.43 -10.92 0.42
N ARG A 147 -10.44 -11.37 -0.84
CA ARG A 147 -9.64 -10.79 -1.93
C ARG A 147 -10.56 -10.06 -2.91
N ASN A 148 -9.99 -9.09 -3.62
CA ASN A 148 -10.62 -8.33 -4.71
C ASN A 148 -11.93 -7.68 -4.25
N ILE A 149 -11.86 -6.89 -3.17
CA ILE A 149 -13.03 -6.21 -2.58
C ILE A 149 -13.26 -4.81 -3.18
N GLU A 150 -12.45 -4.40 -4.14
CA GLU A 150 -12.66 -3.17 -4.90
C GLU A 150 -13.94 -3.21 -5.73
N ASP A 151 -14.64 -2.07 -5.80
CA ASP A 151 -15.93 -1.89 -6.46
C ASP A 151 -15.82 -1.87 -8.00
N GLN A 152 -14.62 -1.60 -8.52
CA GLN A 152 -14.28 -1.59 -9.94
C GLN A 152 -12.90 -2.22 -10.13
N THR A 153 -12.82 -3.22 -10.99
CA THR A 153 -11.59 -3.92 -11.40
C THR A 153 -10.97 -3.36 -12.66
#